data_AF-A0A349SH36-F1
#
_entry.id   AF-A0A349SH36-F1
#
_cell.length_a   1.000
_cell.length_b   1.000
_cell.length_c   1.000
_cell.angle_alpha   90.00
_cell.angle_beta   90.00
_cell.angle_gamma   90.00
#
_symmetry.space_group_name_H-M   'P 1'
#
loop_
_entity.id
_entity.type
_entity.pdbx_description
1 polymer ?
#
loop_
_entity_poly.entity_id
_entity_poly.type
_entity_poly.pdbx_seq_one_letter_code
_entity_poly.pdbx_strand_id
1 'polypeptide(L)'
;INLAFIPAFVAVLRMPFTILAPIIFVLCVVGGYVPTQDMHDVWLILIFGVVGYLMRKLDYPMAPAVLAIVLGPLAETSMRQALLMSDGSFAIFFNRPIASPIMIIALLLLSMPLFNALRKRLWPSRPSEDLRRH
;
A
#
# COMPACT_ATOMS: atom_id res chain seq x y z
N ILE A 1 -7.27 6.26 31.91
CA ILE A 1 -7.24 4.98 31.16
C ILE A 1 -6.19 4.98 30.05
N ASN A 2 -6.27 5.83 29.01
CA ASN A 2 -5.27 5.86 27.93
C ASN A 2 -3.82 6.13 28.43
N LEU A 3 -3.62 7.05 29.38
CA LEU A 3 -2.30 7.33 29.97
C LEU A 3 -1.66 6.13 30.69
N ALA A 4 -2.47 5.21 31.22
CA ALA A 4 -1.98 4.03 31.95
C ALA A 4 -1.59 2.88 31.00
N PHE A 5 -2.16 2.84 29.79
CA PHE A 5 -1.84 1.81 28.78
C PHE A 5 -0.60 2.15 27.94
N ILE A 6 -0.28 3.44 27.77
CA ILE A 6 0.94 3.89 27.08
C ILE A 6 2.21 3.21 27.64
N PRO A 7 2.49 3.21 28.97
CA PRO A 7 3.71 2.59 29.49
C PRO A 7 3.74 1.07 29.27
N ALA A 8 2.59 0.39 29.29
CA ALA A 8 2.51 -1.04 29.00
C ALA A 8 2.87 -1.35 27.53
N PHE A 9 2.33 -0.58 26.58
CA PHE A 9 2.64 -0.74 25.16
C PHE A 9 4.10 -0.42 24.84
N VAL A 10 4.64 0.64 25.45
CA VAL A 10 6.04 1.02 25.31
C VAL A 10 6.97 -0.05 25.90
N ALA A 11 6.59 -0.69 27.02
CA ALA A 11 7.36 -1.78 27.61
C ALA A 11 7.44 -3.00 26.68
N VAL A 12 6.36 -3.34 25.97
CA VAL A 12 6.37 -4.39 24.95
C VAL A 12 7.26 -4.03 23.76
N LEU A 13 7.19 -2.79 23.28
CA LEU A 13 8.04 -2.30 22.17
C LEU A 13 9.53 -2.18 22.55
N ARG A 14 9.86 -2.08 23.85
CA ARG A 14 11.25 -2.04 24.33
C ARG A 14 11.94 -3.40 24.33
N MET A 15 11.22 -4.50 24.10
CA MET A 15 11.80 -5.85 24.05
C MET A 15 12.67 -6.00 22.79
N PRO A 16 13.85 -6.66 22.86
CA PRO A 16 14.71 -6.84 21.70
C PRO A 16 13.98 -7.53 20.55
N PHE A 17 14.17 -7.01 19.33
CA PHE A 17 13.47 -7.43 18.11
C PHE A 17 13.62 -8.94 17.83
N THR A 18 14.75 -9.52 18.26
CA THR A 18 15.05 -10.96 18.18
C THR A 18 14.03 -11.84 18.91
N ILE A 19 13.48 -11.37 20.04
CA ILE A 19 12.48 -12.09 20.84
C ILE A 19 11.07 -11.64 20.47
N LEU A 20 10.90 -10.37 20.12
CA LEU A 20 9.61 -9.80 19.76
C LEU A 20 9.06 -10.42 18.45
N ALA A 21 9.92 -10.63 17.46
CA ALA A 21 9.54 -11.21 16.16
C ALA A 21 8.87 -12.60 16.26
N PRO A 22 9.44 -13.62 16.94
CA PRO A 22 8.78 -14.92 17.07
C PRO A 22 7.49 -14.87 17.91
N ILE A 23 7.41 -14.00 18.92
CA ILE A 23 6.16 -13.82 19.69
C ILE A 23 5.06 -13.26 18.79
N ILE A 24 5.34 -12.20 18.03
CA ILE A 24 4.39 -11.63 17.07
C ILE A 24 3.98 -12.68 16.03
N PHE A 25 4.94 -13.47 15.53
CA PHE A 25 4.65 -14.51 14.54
C PHE A 25 3.65 -15.55 15.07
N VAL A 26 3.87 -16.09 16.28
CA VAL A 26 2.93 -17.02 16.91
C VAL A 26 1.56 -16.36 17.12
N LEU A 27 1.53 -15.11 17.58
CA LEU A 27 0.29 -14.36 17.78
C LEU A 27 -0.50 -14.16 16.47
N CYS A 28 0.19 -13.89 15.36
CA CYS A 28 -0.44 -13.76 14.04
C CYS A 28 -1.03 -15.09 13.56
N VAL A 29 -0.29 -16.20 13.74
CA VAL A 29 -0.78 -17.54 13.36
C VAL A 29 -2.02 -17.93 14.17
N VAL A 30 -1.97 -17.74 15.49
CA VAL A 30 -3.12 -18.03 16.36
C VAL A 30 -4.28 -17.08 16.04
N GLY A 31 -4.01 -15.79 15.87
CA GLY A 31 -5.02 -14.77 15.57
C GLY A 31 -5.74 -14.98 14.24
N GLY A 32 -5.06 -15.51 13.23
CA GLY A 32 -5.68 -15.88 11.95
C GLY A 32 -6.45 -17.20 11.99
N TYR A 33 -6.01 -18.15 12.82
CA TYR A 33 -6.66 -19.45 12.95
C TYR A 33 -7.95 -19.41 13.77
N VAL A 34 -8.01 -18.59 14.84
CA VAL A 34 -9.13 -18.59 15.79
C VAL A 34 -10.50 -18.26 15.15
N PRO A 35 -10.65 -17.24 14.28
CA PRO A 35 -11.96 -16.83 13.76
C PRO A 35 -12.61 -17.83 12.82
N THR A 36 -11.82 -18.49 11.98
CA THR A 36 -12.28 -19.40 10.92
C THR A 36 -12.10 -20.87 11.27
N GLN A 37 -11.21 -21.20 12.22
CA GLN A 37 -10.80 -22.58 12.55
C GLN A 37 -10.29 -23.37 11.34
N ASP A 38 -9.89 -22.68 10.26
CA ASP A 38 -9.47 -23.27 9.00
C ASP A 38 -7.95 -23.25 8.86
N MET A 39 -7.38 -24.41 8.49
CA MET A 39 -5.94 -24.54 8.22
C MET A 39 -5.49 -23.78 6.96
N HIS A 40 -6.44 -23.40 6.10
CA HIS A 40 -6.17 -22.56 4.92
C HIS A 40 -5.62 -21.18 5.30
N ASP A 41 -6.15 -20.54 6.35
CA ASP A 41 -5.71 -19.21 6.77
C ASP A 41 -4.29 -19.24 7.34
N VAL A 42 -3.94 -20.32 8.04
CA VAL A 42 -2.56 -20.55 8.52
C VAL A 42 -1.60 -20.70 7.35
N TRP A 43 -2.00 -21.44 6.31
CA TRP A 43 -1.19 -21.60 5.10
C TRP A 43 -1.00 -20.26 4.36
N LEU A 44 -2.05 -19.44 4.28
CA LEU A 44 -1.97 -18.08 3.72
C LEU A 44 -1.00 -17.21 4.52
N ILE A 45 -1.10 -17.18 5.85
CA ILE A 45 -0.19 -16.41 6.71
C ILE A 45 1.26 -16.83 6.50
N LEU A 46 1.53 -18.13 6.41
CA LEU A 46 2.87 -18.65 6.18
C LEU A 46 3.42 -18.25 4.81
N ILE A 47 2.63 -18.40 3.74
CA ILE A 47 3.01 -17.96 2.39
C ILE A 47 3.26 -16.46 2.36
N PHE A 48 2.33 -15.65 2.85
CA PHE A 48 2.47 -14.18 2.85
C PHE A 48 3.64 -13.72 3.72
N GLY A 49 3.95 -14.41 4.82
CA GLY A 49 5.13 -14.17 5.63
C GLY A 49 6.43 -14.41 4.85
N VAL A 50 6.51 -15.52 4.10
CA VAL A 50 7.65 -15.83 3.22
C VAL A 50 7.76 -14.83 2.08
N VAL A 51 6.65 -14.47 1.44
CA VAL A 51 6.62 -13.44 0.38
C VAL A 51 7.10 -12.10 0.91
N GLY A 52 6.64 -11.69 2.09
CA GLY A 52 7.08 -10.45 2.74
C GLY A 52 8.57 -10.45 3.07
N TYR A 53 9.11 -11.58 3.55
CA TYR A 53 10.55 -11.76 3.76
C TYR A 53 11.32 -11.65 2.45
N LEU A 54 10.81 -12.26 1.37
CA LEU A 54 11.44 -12.21 0.05
C LEU A 54 11.43 -10.79 -0.51
N MET A 55 10.32 -10.06 -0.43
CA MET A 55 10.24 -8.65 -0.85
C MET A 55 11.25 -7.78 -0.11
N ARG A 56 11.45 -8.03 1.19
CA ARG A 56 12.48 -7.34 1.97
C ARG A 56 13.90 -7.69 1.52
N LYS A 57 14.14 -8.93 1.08
CA LYS A 57 15.43 -9.37 0.53
C LYS A 57 15.71 -8.78 -0.86
N LEU A 58 14.68 -8.46 -1.64
CA LEU A 58 14.79 -7.83 -2.96
C LEU A 58 14.72 -6.29 -2.91
N ASP A 59 14.80 -5.67 -1.72
CA ASP A 59 14.67 -4.22 -1.52
C ASP A 59 13.37 -3.61 -2.11
N TYR A 60 12.31 -4.41 -2.26
CA TYR A 60 11.01 -3.89 -2.66
C TYR A 60 10.33 -3.20 -1.47
N PRO A 61 9.72 -2.03 -1.69
CA PRO A 61 9.00 -1.33 -0.64
C PRO A 61 7.73 -2.11 -0.28
N MET A 62 7.76 -2.81 0.85
CA MET A 62 6.65 -3.61 1.38
C MET A 62 5.41 -2.77 1.73
N ALA A 63 5.59 -1.53 2.16
CA ALA A 63 4.49 -0.66 2.57
C ALA A 63 3.50 -0.33 1.42
N PRO A 64 3.93 0.17 0.24
CA PRO A 64 3.05 0.38 -0.92
C PRO A 64 2.32 -0.88 -1.38
N ALA A 65 2.96 -2.05 -1.34
CA ALA A 65 2.33 -3.29 -1.78
C ALA A 65 1.17 -3.70 -0.86
N VAL A 66 1.37 -3.65 0.45
CA VAL A 66 0.31 -3.94 1.43
C VAL A 66 -0.82 -2.91 1.31
N LEU A 67 -0.48 -1.62 1.15
CA LEU A 67 -1.47 -0.57 0.92
C LEU A 67 -2.28 -0.83 -0.35
N ALA A 68 -1.66 -1.23 -1.45
CA ALA A 68 -2.36 -1.54 -2.69
C ALA A 68 -3.33 -2.74 -2.53
N ILE A 69 -2.91 -3.79 -1.81
CA ILE A 69 -3.73 -4.97 -1.55
C ILE A 69 -4.97 -4.62 -0.71
N VAL A 70 -4.81 -3.77 0.31
CA VAL A 70 -5.94 -3.34 1.15
C VAL A 70 -6.82 -2.34 0.42
N LEU A 71 -6.23 -1.37 -0.28
CA LEU A 71 -6.97 -0.31 -0.98
C LEU A 71 -7.69 -0.80 -2.24
N GLY A 72 -7.17 -1.84 -2.91
CA GLY A 72 -7.77 -2.43 -4.11
C GLY A 72 -9.26 -2.78 -3.97
N PRO A 73 -9.66 -3.66 -3.03
CA PRO A 73 -11.06 -4.01 -2.83
C PRO A 73 -11.91 -2.81 -2.38
N LEU A 74 -11.34 -1.87 -1.62
CA LEU A 74 -12.04 -0.64 -1.22
C LEU A 74 -12.32 0.27 -2.44
N ALA A 75 -11.37 0.38 -3.35
CA ALA A 75 -11.51 1.13 -4.59
C ALA A 75 -12.53 0.48 -5.52
N GLU A 76 -12.47 -0.84 -5.69
CA GLU A 76 -13.40 -1.59 -6.54
C GLU A 76 -14.83 -1.53 -6.01
N THR A 77 -15.02 -1.70 -4.69
CA THR A 77 -16.34 -1.58 -4.07
C THR A 77 -16.91 -0.17 -4.20
N SER A 78 -16.10 0.86 -3.99
CA SER A 78 -16.50 2.26 -4.16
C SER A 78 -16.83 2.58 -5.62
N MET A 79 -16.05 2.08 -6.58
CA MET A 79 -16.30 2.23 -8.01
C MET A 79 -17.59 1.53 -8.42
N ARG A 80 -17.79 0.28 -7.98
CA ARG A 80 -19.02 -0.48 -8.26
C ARG A 80 -20.24 0.21 -7.65
N GLN A 81 -20.14 0.68 -6.41
CA GLN A 81 -21.22 1.42 -5.75
C GLN A 81 -21.55 2.72 -6.49
N ALA A 82 -20.53 3.47 -6.93
CA ALA A 82 -20.73 4.68 -7.73
C ALA A 82 -21.45 4.39 -9.05
N LEU A 83 -21.10 3.28 -9.74
CA LEU A 83 -21.73 2.85 -10.99
C LEU A 83 -23.16 2.30 -10.79
N LEU A 84 -23.45 1.66 -9.66
CA LEU A 84 -24.80 1.20 -9.33
C LEU A 84 -25.73 2.37 -8.99
N MET A 85 -25.25 3.41 -8.31
CA MET A 85 -25.98 4.68 -8.12
C MET A 85 -26.20 5.46 -9.42
N SER A 86 -25.66 4.96 -10.53
CA SER A 86 -25.51 5.59 -11.84
C SER A 86 -26.38 5.02 -12.94
N ASP A 87 -27.11 3.94 -12.62
CA ASP A 87 -27.71 3.06 -13.63
C ASP A 87 -26.70 2.64 -14.71
N GLY A 88 -25.43 2.42 -14.32
CA GLY A 88 -24.36 1.98 -15.22
C GLY A 88 -23.72 3.06 -16.10
N SER A 89 -24.11 4.34 -15.99
CA SER A 89 -23.53 5.42 -16.79
C SER A 89 -22.23 5.98 -16.19
N PHE A 90 -21.10 5.91 -16.91
CA PHE A 90 -19.85 6.60 -16.50
C PHE A 90 -19.97 8.13 -16.46
N ALA A 91 -21.06 8.69 -16.97
CA ALA A 91 -21.31 10.13 -16.98
C ALA A 91 -21.45 10.72 -15.57
N ILE A 92 -21.70 9.93 -14.52
CA ILE A 92 -21.80 10.45 -13.15
C ILE A 92 -20.52 11.11 -12.64
N PHE A 93 -19.35 10.63 -13.08
CA PHE A 93 -18.08 11.26 -12.70
C PHE A 93 -17.96 12.70 -13.22
N PHE A 94 -18.63 13.03 -14.32
CA PHE A 94 -18.69 14.38 -14.89
C PHE A 94 -19.96 15.16 -14.51
N ASN A 95 -21.09 14.47 -14.32
CA ASN A 95 -22.39 15.08 -14.08
C ASN A 95 -22.59 15.46 -12.60
N ARG A 96 -21.85 14.84 -11.67
CA ARG A 96 -21.87 15.25 -10.26
C ARG A 96 -20.95 16.47 -10.03
N PRO A 97 -21.48 17.62 -9.56
CA PRO A 97 -20.74 18.87 -9.44
C PRO A 97 -19.57 18.81 -8.43
N ILE A 98 -19.59 17.85 -7.50
CA ILE A 98 -18.52 17.64 -6.52
C ILE A 98 -17.46 16.65 -7.05
N ALA A 99 -17.88 15.64 -7.82
CA ALA A 99 -16.98 14.61 -8.35
C ALA A 99 -16.14 15.12 -9.52
N SER A 100 -16.73 15.94 -10.39
CA SER A 100 -16.09 16.50 -11.58
C SER A 100 -14.77 17.25 -11.29
N PRO A 101 -14.72 18.27 -10.40
CA PRO A 101 -13.47 18.98 -10.11
C PRO A 101 -12.41 18.07 -9.47
N ILE A 102 -12.82 17.14 -8.60
CA ILE A 102 -11.91 16.18 -7.96
C ILE A 102 -11.32 15.21 -9.00
N MET A 103 -12.13 14.74 -9.94
CA MET A 103 -11.69 13.87 -11.04
C MET A 103 -10.69 14.57 -11.94
N ILE A 104 -10.94 15.83 -12.30
CA ILE A 104 -10.03 16.66 -13.10
C ILE A 104 -8.70 16.84 -12.37
N ILE A 105 -8.72 17.21 -11.09
CA ILE A 105 -7.51 17.37 -10.28
C ILE A 105 -6.74 16.05 -10.16
N ALA A 106 -7.44 14.93 -9.93
CA ALA A 106 -6.83 13.61 -9.87
C ALA A 106 -6.17 13.24 -11.20
N LEU A 107 -6.82 13.49 -12.34
CA LEU A 107 -6.26 13.22 -13.66
C LEU A 107 -5.01 14.08 -13.91
N LEU A 108 -5.05 15.36 -13.53
CA LEU A 108 -3.90 16.26 -13.64
C LEU A 108 -2.73 15.77 -12.78
N LEU A 109 -2.97 15.47 -11.50
CA LEU A 109 -1.94 14.97 -10.59
C LEU A 109 -1.35 13.62 -11.00
N LEU A 110 -2.14 12.74 -11.63
CA LEU A 110 -1.68 11.44 -12.10
C LEU A 110 -0.91 11.57 -13.42
N SER A 111 -1.32 12.49 -14.30
CA SER A 111 -0.63 12.79 -15.56
C SER A 111 0.72 13.48 -15.35
N MET A 112 0.88 14.28 -14.29
CA MET A 112 2.11 15.03 -14.00
C MET A 112 3.36 14.15 -13.78
N PRO A 113 3.34 13.10 -12.90
CA PRO A 113 4.46 12.18 -12.74
C PRO A 113 4.63 11.27 -13.94
N LEU A 114 3.54 10.90 -14.63
CA LEU A 114 3.62 10.07 -15.84
C LEU A 114 4.32 10.82 -16.98
N PHE A 115 3.99 12.10 -17.20
CA PHE A 115 4.61 12.95 -18.20
C PHE A 115 6.07 13.27 -17.85
N ASN A 116 6.37 13.53 -16.57
CA ASN A 116 7.75 13.73 -16.13
C ASN A 116 8.59 12.44 -16.22
N ALA A 117 8.03 11.27 -15.92
CA ALA A 117 8.69 9.98 -16.05
C ALA A 117 8.95 9.62 -17.53
N LEU A 118 7.97 9.84 -18.43
CA LEU A 118 8.16 9.68 -19.88
C LEU A 118 9.19 10.67 -20.44
N ARG A 119 9.12 11.95 -20.04
CA ARG A 119 10.09 12.97 -20.47
C ARG A 119 11.51 12.66 -20.00
N LYS A 120 11.67 12.15 -18.77
CA LYS A 120 12.98 11.74 -18.22
C LYS A 120 13.52 10.47 -18.89
N ARG A 121 12.65 9.62 -19.44
CA ARG A 121 13.03 8.45 -20.25
C ARG A 121 13.38 8.81 -21.70
N LEU A 122 12.78 9.88 -22.24
CA LEU A 122 13.05 10.41 -23.58
C LEU A 122 14.22 11.41 -23.63
N TRP A 123 14.58 12.03 -22.51
CA TRP A 123 15.76 12.88 -22.39
C TRP A 123 16.73 12.25 -21.39
N PRO A 124 17.61 11.32 -21.84
CA PRO A 124 18.82 11.04 -21.08
C PRO A 124 19.53 12.38 -20.96
N SER A 125 19.68 12.88 -19.74
CA SER A 125 20.60 13.97 -19.47
C SER A 125 21.93 13.58 -20.11
N ARG A 126 22.28 14.28 -21.19
CA ARG A 126 23.59 14.16 -21.84
C ARG A 126 24.64 14.22 -20.72
N PRO A 127 25.62 13.30 -20.70
CA PRO A 127 26.79 13.48 -19.88
C PRO A 127 27.36 14.85 -20.24
N SER A 128 27.36 15.79 -19.30
CA SER A 128 28.16 16.98 -19.44
C SER A 128 29.62 16.53 -19.42
N GLU A 129 30.18 16.30 -20.61
CA GLU A 129 31.60 16.41 -20.88
C GLU A 129 32.07 17.77 -20.33
N ASP A 130 32.63 17.75 -19.13
CA ASP A 130 33.62 18.76 -18.75
C ASP A 130 34.92 18.04 -18.33
N LEU A 131 35.41 17.25 -19.28
CA LEU A 131 36.83 16.97 -19.50
C LEU A 131 37.51 18.23 -20.08
N ARG A 132 37.31 19.41 -19.46
CA ARG A 132 37.93 20.67 -19.87
C ARG A 132 38.22 21.56 -18.67
N ARG A 133 39.18 21.12 -17.86
CA ARG A 133 40.17 21.93 -17.11
C ARG A 133 41.00 20.90 -16.33
N HIS A 134 42.16 20.51 -16.86
CA HIS A 134 43.44 21.11 -16.49
C HIS A 134 43.63 21.14 -14.98
#